data_AF-A0A2N5HSK1-F1
#
_entry.id   AF-A0A2N5HSK1-F1
#
_cell.length_a   1.000
_cell.length_b   1.000
_cell.length_c   1.000
_cell.angle_alpha   90.00
_cell.angle_beta   90.00
_cell.angle_gamma   90.00
#
_symmetry.space_group_name_H-M   'P 1'
#
loop_
_entity.id
_entity.type
_entity.pdbx_description
1 polymer ?
#
loop_
_entity_poly.entity_id
_entity_poly.type
_entity_poly.pdbx_seq_one_letter_code
_entity_poly.pdbx_strand_id
1 'polypeptide(L)'
;MDAPKQKNDTEQNDKDQKILQLEKEVAIGLWIQVIGQFIEIKGLSGLLHLEDDSNTIGEQQILTGAWIRTIGQLLEAISVQSQINETDKLKLIQEQKMAITGDFLVSVGAAYEVIGGLRVLEEETVSPPRIVP
;
A
#
# COMPACT_ATOMS: atom_id res chain seq x y z
N MET A 1 -48.86 -0.19 26.43
CA MET A 1 -47.53 -0.03 27.05
C MET A 1 -46.54 -0.10 25.91
N ASP A 2 -46.23 1.04 25.30
CA ASP A 2 -45.32 1.14 24.17
C ASP A 2 -44.12 2.00 24.58
N ALA A 3 -42.97 1.36 24.79
CA ALA A 3 -41.62 1.91 24.60
C ALA A 3 -40.59 0.81 24.92
N PRO A 4 -39.89 0.29 23.88
CA PRO A 4 -38.43 0.46 23.87
C PRO A 4 -37.79 0.74 22.49
N LYS A 5 -38.55 1.04 21.43
CA LYS A 5 -37.98 1.14 20.06
C LYS A 5 -36.94 2.27 19.86
N GLN A 6 -37.14 3.44 20.46
CA GLN A 6 -36.28 4.62 20.19
C GLN A 6 -34.82 4.49 20.67
N LYS A 7 -34.55 3.69 21.71
CA LYS A 7 -33.19 3.57 22.26
C LYS A 7 -32.27 2.76 21.34
N ASN A 8 -32.79 1.67 20.77
CA ASN A 8 -32.04 0.80 19.88
C ASN A 8 -31.69 1.48 18.54
N ASP A 9 -32.61 2.25 17.96
CA ASP A 9 -32.39 2.94 16.68
C ASP A 9 -31.32 4.03 16.80
N THR A 10 -31.26 4.71 17.95
CA THR A 10 -30.26 5.76 18.22
C THR A 10 -28.86 5.15 18.44
N GLU A 11 -28.76 4.10 19.26
CA GLU A 11 -27.49 3.41 19.50
C GLU A 11 -26.92 2.73 18.25
N GLN A 12 -27.79 2.24 17.35
CA GLN A 12 -27.36 1.64 16.10
C GLN A 12 -26.85 2.68 15.10
N ASN A 13 -27.52 3.83 14.99
CA ASN A 13 -27.07 4.95 14.16
C ASN A 13 -25.69 5.48 14.62
N ASP A 14 -25.47 5.60 15.93
CA ASP A 14 -24.17 6.03 16.48
C ASP A 14 -23.04 5.05 16.13
N LYS A 15 -23.31 3.74 16.13
CA LYS A 15 -22.34 2.71 15.74
C LYS A 15 -22.01 2.77 14.25
N ASP A 16 -23.02 2.86 13.39
CA ASP A 16 -22.83 2.92 11.94
C ASP A 16 -22.04 4.17 11.54
N GLN A 17 -22.33 5.32 12.18
CA GLN A 17 -21.54 6.53 12.01
C GLN A 17 -20.09 6.35 12.45
N LYS A 18 -19.85 5.63 13.55
CA LYS A 18 -18.48 5.40 14.03
C LYS A 18 -17.71 4.46 13.11
N ILE A 19 -18.35 3.42 12.57
CA ILE A 19 -17.74 2.53 11.56
C ILE A 19 -17.35 3.35 10.32
N LEU A 20 -18.27 4.15 9.79
CA LEU A 20 -18.00 4.99 8.63
C LEU A 20 -16.84 5.98 8.86
N GLN A 21 -16.72 6.54 10.07
CA GLN A 21 -15.57 7.38 10.42
C GLN A 21 -14.26 6.61 10.36
N LEU A 22 -14.21 5.39 10.93
CA LEU A 22 -13.02 4.55 10.93
C LEU A 22 -12.64 4.08 9.52
N GLU A 23 -13.61 3.73 8.67
CA GLU A 23 -13.35 3.38 7.27
C GLU A 23 -12.70 4.54 6.50
N LYS A 24 -13.15 5.77 6.75
CA LYS A 24 -12.53 6.97 6.18
C LYS A 24 -11.12 7.19 6.71
N GLU A 25 -10.88 6.99 8.00
CA GLU A 25 -9.54 7.07 8.59
C GLU A 25 -8.60 6.05 7.95
N VAL A 26 -9.04 4.82 7.73
CA VAL A 26 -8.27 3.79 7.01
C VAL A 26 -7.96 4.23 5.58
N ALA A 27 -8.95 4.69 4.82
CA ALA A 27 -8.73 5.15 3.45
C ALA A 27 -7.72 6.31 3.37
N ILE A 28 -7.80 7.27 4.30
CA ILE A 28 -6.81 8.35 4.40
C ILE A 28 -5.41 7.79 4.70
N GLY A 29 -5.31 6.83 5.61
CA GLY A 29 -4.05 6.13 5.92
C GLY A 29 -3.41 5.48 4.69
N LEU A 30 -4.21 4.78 3.88
CA LEU A 30 -3.74 4.16 2.64
C LEU A 30 -3.23 5.20 1.62
N TRP A 31 -3.94 6.32 1.46
CA TRP A 31 -3.48 7.41 0.59
C TRP A 31 -2.19 8.07 1.08
N ILE A 32 -1.99 8.18 2.39
CA ILE A 32 -0.72 8.63 2.96
C ILE A 32 0.40 7.64 2.62
N GLN A 33 0.16 6.34 2.69
CA GLN A 33 1.13 5.31 2.30
C GLN A 33 1.51 5.43 0.82
N VAL A 34 0.52 5.61 -0.07
CA VAL A 34 0.76 5.86 -1.51
C VAL A 34 1.69 7.04 -1.72
N ILE A 35 1.45 8.16 -1.04
CA ILE A 35 2.30 9.36 -1.15
C ILE A 35 3.72 9.06 -0.66
N GLY A 36 3.87 8.35 0.47
CA GLY A 36 5.17 7.92 0.99
C GLY A 36 5.96 7.09 -0.02
N GLN A 37 5.31 6.13 -0.67
CA GLN A 37 5.92 5.27 -1.67
C GLN A 37 6.37 6.04 -2.93
N PHE A 38 5.61 7.06 -3.37
CA PHE A 38 6.07 7.92 -4.47
C PHE A 38 7.33 8.72 -4.10
N ILE A 39 7.43 9.18 -2.85
CA ILE A 39 8.63 9.86 -2.35
C ILE A 39 9.82 8.90 -2.36
N GLU A 40 9.61 7.67 -1.88
CA GLU A 40 10.60 6.60 -1.85
C GLU A 40 11.11 6.27 -3.26
N ILE A 41 10.21 5.96 -4.20
CA ILE A 41 10.56 5.67 -5.61
C ILE A 41 11.37 6.81 -6.23
N LYS A 42 10.97 8.06 -5.98
CA LYS A 42 11.71 9.22 -6.50
C LYS A 42 13.12 9.27 -5.92
N GLY A 43 13.27 9.03 -4.62
CA GLY A 43 14.56 8.94 -3.94
C GLY A 43 15.43 7.83 -4.51
N LEU A 44 14.91 6.60 -4.57
CA LEU A 44 15.58 5.43 -5.13
C LEU A 44 16.01 5.64 -6.58
N SER A 45 15.12 6.18 -7.43
CA SER A 45 15.45 6.48 -8.83
C SER A 45 16.58 7.51 -8.92
N GLY A 46 16.57 8.52 -8.05
CA GLY A 46 17.63 9.53 -7.98
C GLY A 46 18.97 8.95 -7.52
N LEU A 47 18.97 8.07 -6.51
CA LEU A 47 20.17 7.38 -6.03
C LEU A 47 20.76 6.47 -7.11
N LEU A 48 19.92 5.65 -7.76
CA LEU A 48 20.35 4.78 -8.86
C LEU A 48 20.95 5.56 -10.03
N HIS A 49 20.39 6.74 -10.35
CA HIS A 49 20.93 7.59 -11.41
C HIS A 49 22.32 8.18 -11.10
N LEU A 50 22.61 8.35 -9.81
CA LEU A 50 23.91 8.84 -9.35
C LEU A 50 24.90 7.70 -9.10
N GLU A 51 24.47 6.43 -9.19
CA GLU A 51 25.34 5.30 -8.91
C GLU A 51 26.47 5.22 -9.94
N ASP A 52 27.70 5.15 -9.44
CA ASP A 52 28.91 5.14 -10.25
C ASP A 52 29.41 3.71 -10.48
N ASP A 53 28.88 2.72 -9.73
CA ASP A 53 29.15 1.30 -9.99
C ASP A 53 28.50 0.84 -11.30
N SER A 54 29.22 -0.01 -12.03
CA SER A 54 28.73 -0.68 -13.22
C SER A 54 27.77 -1.83 -12.93
N ASN A 55 27.81 -2.40 -11.71
CA ASN A 55 26.97 -3.52 -11.32
C ASN A 55 25.87 -3.10 -10.35
N THR A 56 24.72 -2.70 -10.91
CA THR A 56 23.58 -2.14 -10.15
C THR A 56 22.36 -3.06 -10.16
N ILE A 57 22.54 -4.37 -10.36
CA ILE A 57 21.42 -5.29 -10.55
C ILE A 57 20.59 -5.38 -9.27
N GLY A 58 21.21 -5.52 -8.10
CA GLY A 58 20.48 -5.55 -6.82
C GLY A 58 19.67 -4.27 -6.57
N GLU A 59 20.25 -3.12 -6.90
CA GLU A 59 19.63 -1.80 -6.70
C GLU A 59 18.46 -1.57 -7.68
N GLN A 60 18.61 -2.01 -8.94
CA GLN A 60 17.52 -2.04 -9.91
C GLN A 60 16.38 -2.95 -9.44
N GLN A 61 16.70 -4.07 -8.78
CA GLN A 61 15.69 -4.96 -8.22
C GLN A 61 14.94 -4.31 -7.05
N ILE A 62 15.64 -3.61 -6.15
CA ILE A 62 15.00 -2.83 -5.08
C ILE A 62 14.03 -1.80 -5.68
N LEU A 63 14.48 -0.99 -6.64
CA LEU A 63 13.62 0.00 -7.29
C LEU A 63 12.41 -0.64 -7.99
N THR A 64 12.60 -1.79 -8.65
CA THR A 64 11.51 -2.53 -9.30
C THR A 64 10.49 -3.03 -8.27
N GLY A 65 10.96 -3.56 -7.13
CA GLY A 65 10.09 -4.00 -6.05
C GLY A 65 9.28 -2.85 -5.46
N ALA A 66 9.89 -1.67 -5.30
CA ALA A 66 9.21 -0.46 -4.84
C ALA A 66 8.10 -0.02 -5.81
N TRP A 67 8.33 -0.10 -7.12
CA TRP A 67 7.30 0.15 -8.13
C TRP A 67 6.13 -0.84 -8.05
N ILE A 68 6.41 -2.14 -7.93
CA ILE A 68 5.36 -3.17 -7.81
C ILE A 68 4.53 -2.92 -6.55
N ARG A 69 5.19 -2.63 -5.43
CA ARG A 69 4.54 -2.33 -4.15
C ARG A 69 3.64 -1.10 -4.25
N THR A 70 4.11 -0.05 -4.94
CA THR A 70 3.34 1.19 -5.15
C THR A 70 2.09 0.97 -5.99
N ILE A 71 2.18 0.15 -7.04
CA ILE A 71 1.01 -0.22 -7.84
C ILE A 71 0.00 -0.98 -6.97
N GLY A 72 0.48 -1.92 -6.14
CA GLY A 72 -0.37 -2.67 -5.21
C GLY A 72 -1.12 -1.77 -4.23
N GLN A 73 -0.40 -0.86 -3.57
CA GLN A 73 -0.98 0.09 -2.63
C GLN A 73 -1.99 1.05 -3.28
N LEU A 74 -1.73 1.49 -4.52
CA LEU A 74 -2.67 2.31 -5.28
C LEU A 74 -3.99 1.57 -5.51
N LEU A 75 -3.93 0.29 -5.91
CA LEU A 75 -5.14 -0.53 -6.09
C LEU A 75 -5.92 -0.71 -4.79
N GLU A 76 -5.22 -0.97 -3.68
CA GLU A 76 -5.82 -1.07 -2.35
C GLU A 76 -6.50 0.23 -1.93
N ALA A 77 -5.80 1.37 -2.02
CA ALA A 77 -6.32 2.68 -1.64
C ALA A 77 -7.56 3.09 -2.46
N ILE A 78 -7.52 2.89 -3.78
CA ILE A 78 -8.66 3.13 -4.68
C ILE A 78 -9.83 2.23 -4.29
N SER A 79 -9.57 0.95 -4.01
CA SER A 79 -10.61 0.00 -3.72
C SER A 79 -11.30 0.22 -2.39
N VAL A 80 -10.52 0.47 -1.33
CA VAL A 80 -11.06 0.79 0.00
C VAL A 80 -11.85 2.09 -0.06
N GLN A 81 -11.37 3.09 -0.79
CA GLN A 81 -12.11 4.33 -1.01
C GLN A 81 -13.45 4.10 -1.74
N SER A 82 -13.50 3.19 -2.71
CA SER A 82 -14.69 2.83 -3.47
C SER A 82 -15.74 2.08 -2.62
N GLN A 83 -15.30 1.34 -1.59
CA GLN A 83 -16.20 0.61 -0.68
C GLN A 83 -16.96 1.53 0.29
N ILE A 84 -16.44 2.73 0.57
CA ILE A 84 -17.05 3.66 1.52
C ILE A 84 -18.46 4.08 1.04
N ASN A 85 -19.48 3.76 1.85
CA ASN A 85 -20.91 3.95 1.55
C ASN A 85 -21.45 3.14 0.35
N GLU A 86 -20.70 2.20 -0.22
CA GLU A 86 -21.25 1.31 -1.26
C GLU A 86 -22.19 0.29 -0.61
N THR A 87 -23.36 0.09 -1.22
CA THR A 87 -24.42 -0.79 -0.71
C THR A 87 -24.70 -1.97 -1.65
N ASP A 88 -24.24 -1.89 -2.89
CA ASP A 88 -24.30 -2.98 -3.85
C ASP A 88 -23.28 -4.07 -3.48
N LYS A 89 -23.82 -5.22 -3.06
CA LYS A 89 -23.01 -6.38 -2.65
C LYS A 89 -22.08 -6.89 -3.75
N LEU A 90 -22.50 -6.83 -5.02
CA LEU A 90 -21.66 -7.31 -6.13
C LEU A 90 -20.46 -6.38 -6.32
N LYS A 91 -20.68 -5.07 -6.22
CA LYS A 91 -19.58 -4.10 -6.27
C LYS A 91 -18.65 -4.24 -5.07
N LEU A 92 -19.18 -4.35 -3.85
CA LEU A 92 -18.36 -4.58 -2.65
C LEU A 92 -17.44 -5.79 -2.79
N ILE A 93 -17.93 -6.90 -3.33
CA ILE A 93 -17.11 -8.10 -3.59
C ILE A 93 -16.05 -7.84 -4.67
N GLN A 94 -16.37 -7.09 -5.73
CA GLN A 94 -15.40 -6.75 -6.77
C GLN A 94 -14.28 -5.88 -6.22
N GLU A 95 -14.63 -4.89 -5.41
CA GLU A 95 -13.67 -4.02 -4.74
C GLU A 95 -12.77 -4.84 -3.80
N GLN A 96 -13.34 -5.68 -2.92
CA GLN A 96 -12.54 -6.54 -2.06
C GLN A 96 -11.53 -7.41 -2.82
N LYS A 97 -11.89 -7.94 -4.00
CA LYS A 97 -10.95 -8.68 -4.86
C LYS A 97 -9.83 -7.80 -5.40
N MET A 98 -10.13 -6.54 -5.75
CA MET A 98 -9.13 -5.57 -6.18
C MET A 98 -8.19 -5.20 -5.04
N ALA A 99 -8.71 -4.95 -3.83
CA ALA A 99 -7.89 -4.73 -2.63
C ALA A 99 -6.95 -5.90 -2.36
N ILE A 100 -7.45 -7.14 -2.36
CA ILE A 100 -6.63 -8.36 -2.19
C ILE A 100 -5.56 -8.49 -3.29
N THR A 101 -5.89 -8.11 -4.53
CA THR A 101 -4.91 -8.09 -5.62
C THR A 101 -3.82 -7.04 -5.37
N GLY A 102 -4.20 -5.88 -4.81
CA GLY A 102 -3.28 -4.85 -4.35
C GLY A 102 -2.33 -5.39 -3.27
N ASP A 103 -2.86 -6.01 -2.22
CA ASP A 103 -2.08 -6.62 -1.12
C ASP A 103 -1.09 -7.67 -1.64
N PHE A 104 -1.53 -8.50 -2.59
CA PHE A 104 -0.67 -9.47 -3.23
C PHE A 104 0.52 -8.80 -3.93
N LEU A 105 0.28 -7.75 -4.72
CA LEU A 105 1.37 -7.01 -5.37
C LEU A 105 2.29 -6.33 -4.35
N VAL A 106 1.76 -5.75 -3.27
CA VAL A 106 2.57 -5.22 -2.15
C VAL A 106 3.52 -6.29 -1.62
N SER A 107 3.02 -7.50 -1.36
CA SER A 107 3.83 -8.61 -0.86
C SER A 107 4.91 -9.08 -1.85
N VAL A 108 4.58 -9.14 -3.15
CA VAL A 108 5.52 -9.52 -4.20
C VAL A 108 6.60 -8.46 -4.37
N GLY A 109 6.23 -7.18 -4.35
CA GLY A 109 7.17 -6.06 -4.41
C GLY A 109 8.15 -6.10 -3.25
N ALA A 110 7.67 -6.27 -2.03
CA ALA A 110 8.51 -6.41 -0.84
C ALA A 110 9.45 -7.61 -0.91
N ALA A 111 8.98 -8.76 -1.39
CA ALA A 111 9.85 -9.93 -1.60
C ALA A 111 10.94 -9.66 -2.65
N TYR A 112 10.62 -8.90 -3.70
CA TYR A 112 11.57 -8.53 -4.73
C TYR A 112 12.63 -7.52 -4.22
N GLU A 113 12.22 -6.58 -3.35
CA GLU A 113 13.14 -5.68 -2.63
C GLU A 113 14.12 -6.48 -1.75
N VAL A 114 13.65 -7.51 -1.03
CA VAL A 114 14.52 -8.39 -0.23
C VAL A 114 15.54 -9.13 -1.11
N ILE A 115 15.11 -9.67 -2.25
CA ILE A 115 16.02 -10.33 -3.20
C ILE A 115 17.06 -9.34 -3.71
N GLY A 116 16.64 -8.12 -4.07
CA GLY A 116 17.55 -7.05 -4.48
C GLY A 116 18.55 -6.68 -3.40
N GLY A 117 18.09 -6.50 -2.16
CA GLY A 117 18.97 -6.20 -1.01
C GLY A 117 19.99 -7.29 -0.72
N LEU A 118 19.60 -8.57 -0.82
CA LEU A 118 20.55 -9.67 -0.70
C LEU A 118 21.60 -9.64 -1.82
N ARG A 119 21.18 -9.33 -3.05
CA ARG A 119 22.10 -9.22 -4.18
C ARG A 119 23.05 -8.03 -4.02
N VAL A 120 22.57 -6.89 -3.55
CA VAL A 120 23.42 -5.73 -3.25
C VAL A 120 24.58 -6.13 -2.32
N LEU A 121 24.32 -6.94 -1.28
CA LEU A 121 25.37 -7.47 -0.39
C LEU A 121 26.37 -8.41 -1.08
N GLU A 122 25.95 -9.14 -2.12
CA GLU A 122 26.82 -10.01 -2.91
C GLU A 122 27.67 -9.22 -3.93
N GLU A 123 27.14 -8.09 -4.42
CA GLU A 123 27.77 -7.24 -5.43
C GLU A 123 28.83 -6.30 -4.82
N GLU A 124 28.72 -6.05 -3.51
CA GLU A 124 29.58 -5.12 -2.77
C GLU A 124 31.05 -5.59 -2.74
N THR A 125 31.93 -4.89 -3.47
CA THR A 125 33.35 -5.26 -3.58
C THR A 125 34.33 -4.19 -3.10
N VAL A 126 33.96 -2.89 -3.09
CA VAL A 126 34.88 -1.79 -2.75
C VAL A 126 34.22 -0.62 -2.01
N SER A 127 32.96 -0.27 -2.31
CA SER A 127 32.24 0.86 -1.71
C SER A 127 30.81 0.50 -1.33
N PRO A 128 30.25 1.14 -0.29
CA PRO A 128 28.88 0.85 0.13
C PRO A 128 27.87 1.29 -0.93
N PRO A 129 26.80 0.50 -1.14
CA PRO A 129 25.75 0.79 -2.11
C PRO A 129 25.00 2.07 -1.72
N ARG A 130 24.56 2.84 -2.72
CA ARG A 130 23.75 4.04 -2.45
C ARG A 130 22.31 3.68 -2.16
N ILE A 131 21.82 2.55 -2.68
CA ILE A 131 20.50 2.02 -2.37
C ILE A 131 20.62 0.88 -1.37
N VAL A 132 19.94 1.05 -0.25
CA VAL A 132 19.70 -0.01 0.75
C VAL A 132 18.20 -0.09 1.02
N PRO A 133 17.66 -1.31 1.26
CA PRO A 133 16.24 -1.51 1.57
C PRO A 133 15.85 -0.92 2.93
#